data_AF-A0A919TNP9-F1
#
_entry.id   AF-A0A919TNP9-F1
#
_cell.length_a   1.000
_cell.length_b   1.000
_cell.length_c   1.000
_cell.angle_alpha   90.00
_cell.angle_beta   90.00
_cell.angle_gamma   90.00
#
_symmetry.space_group_name_H-M   'P 1'
#
loop_
_entity.id
_entity.type
_entity.pdbx_description
1 polymer ?
#
loop_
_entity_poly.entity_id
_entity_poly.type
_entity_poly.pdbx_seq_one_letter_code
_entity_poly.pdbx_strand_id
1 'polypeptide(L)'
;MDSGEPQEDLLPTILGICEEFFASTSPAIRHELDTLMRARDITGGPGWLIDMLALTRSRMERTAGRSQPPAADESAVTTRGD
;
A
#
# COMPACT_ATOMS: atom_id res chain seq x y z
N MET A 1 21.41 15.44 14.55
CA MET A 1 20.95 15.35 13.17
C MET A 1 20.00 14.18 13.14
N ASP A 2 18.72 14.48 13.18
CA ASP A 2 17.65 13.50 13.07
C ASP A 2 17.56 13.14 11.59
N SER A 3 18.16 12.01 11.21
CA SER A 3 18.02 11.48 9.86
C SER A 3 16.60 10.91 9.76
N GLY A 4 15.65 11.79 9.42
CA GLY A 4 14.29 11.41 9.09
C GLY A 4 14.27 10.55 7.83
N GLU A 5 14.50 9.26 7.99
CA GLU A 5 14.17 8.26 6.98
C GLU A 5 12.65 8.28 6.75
N PRO A 6 12.18 8.08 5.51
CA PRO A 6 10.84 8.42 5.10
C PRO A 6 9.83 7.53 5.82
N GLN A 7 9.17 8.09 6.83
CA GLN A 7 7.98 7.51 7.46
C GLN A 7 6.86 7.24 6.44
N GLU A 8 7.00 7.81 5.25
CA GLU A 8 6.14 7.68 4.06
C GLU A 8 6.00 6.22 3.58
N ASP A 9 7.00 5.36 3.82
CA ASP A 9 6.98 3.95 3.39
C ASP A 9 6.53 2.96 4.48
N LEU A 10 6.36 3.42 5.73
CA LEU A 10 6.07 2.54 6.87
C LEU A 10 4.70 1.84 6.74
N LEU A 11 3.67 2.57 6.32
CA LEU A 11 2.31 2.03 6.24
C LEU A 11 2.16 0.99 5.12
N PRO A 12 2.65 1.21 3.88
CA PRO A 12 2.72 0.16 2.86
C PRO A 12 3.45 -1.10 3.33
N THR A 13 4.56 -0.95 4.07
CA THR A 13 5.28 -2.09 4.66
C THR A 13 4.44 -2.85 5.68
N ILE A 14 3.78 -2.15 6.62
CA ILE A 14 2.91 -2.79 7.62
C ILE A 14 1.77 -3.56 6.95
N LEU A 15 1.14 -2.98 5.92
CA LEU A 15 0.07 -3.64 5.18
C LEU A 15 0.56 -4.92 4.49
N GLY A 16 1.78 -4.91 3.94
CA GLY A 16 2.41 -6.10 3.36
C GLY A 16 2.70 -7.19 4.40
N ILE A 17 3.19 -6.84 5.58
CA ILE A 17 3.41 -7.80 6.68
C ILE A 17 2.08 -8.46 7.08
N CYS A 18 1.02 -7.66 7.23
CA CYS A 18 -0.31 -8.20 7.56
C CYS A 18 -0.83 -9.15 6.47
N GLU A 19 -0.69 -8.77 5.20
CA GLU A 19 -1.06 -9.62 4.05
C GLU A 19 -0.36 -10.99 4.12
N GLU A 20 0.96 -10.99 4.24
CA GLU A 20 1.78 -12.20 4.26
C GLU A 20 1.49 -13.08 5.49
N PHE A 21 1.32 -12.45 6.65
CA PHE A 21 0.92 -13.15 7.86
C PHE A 21 -0.43 -13.85 7.67
N PHE A 22 -1.48 -13.11 7.28
CA PHE A 22 -2.82 -13.69 7.13
C PHE A 22 -2.89 -14.73 6.00
N ALA A 23 -2.09 -14.58 4.93
CA ALA A 23 -1.96 -15.56 3.86
C ALA A 23 -1.30 -16.87 4.33
N SER A 24 -0.40 -16.84 5.31
CA SER A 24 0.31 -18.02 5.81
C SER A 24 -0.29 -18.65 7.07
N THR A 25 -1.27 -18.00 7.70
CA THR A 25 -1.89 -18.52 8.93
C THR A 25 -2.62 -19.86 8.76
N SER A 26 -2.60 -20.65 9.84
CA SER A 26 -3.26 -21.95 9.93
C SER A 26 -4.80 -21.83 9.84
N PRO A 27 -5.52 -22.93 9.50
CA PRO A 27 -6.98 -22.93 9.46
C PRO A 27 -7.65 -22.50 10.78
N ALA A 28 -7.05 -22.83 11.93
CA ALA A 28 -7.56 -22.44 13.24
C ALA A 28 -7.54 -20.91 13.42
N ILE A 29 -6.41 -20.27 13.09
CA ILE A 29 -6.28 -18.80 13.17
C ILE A 29 -7.21 -18.13 12.16
N ARG A 30 -7.37 -18.69 10.95
CA ARG A 30 -8.33 -18.18 9.96
C ARG A 30 -9.77 -18.24 10.47
N HIS A 31 -10.13 -19.28 11.22
CA HIS A 31 -11.46 -19.41 11.81
C HIS A 31 -11.70 -18.40 12.94
N GLU A 32 -10.71 -18.18 13.81
CA GLU A 32 -10.77 -17.14 14.84
C GLU A 32 -10.92 -15.75 14.20
N LEU A 33 -10.14 -15.47 13.16
CA LEU A 33 -10.22 -14.23 12.40
C LEU A 33 -11.61 -14.04 11.76
N ASP A 34 -12.16 -15.09 11.13
CA ASP A 34 -13.52 -15.05 10.58
C ASP A 34 -14.57 -14.76 11.66
N THR A 35 -14.43 -15.36 12.85
CA THR A 35 -15.30 -15.12 14.00
C THR A 35 -15.24 -13.65 14.45
N LEU A 36 -14.04 -13.09 14.56
CA LEU A 36 -13.85 -11.68 14.92
C LEU A 36 -14.44 -10.72 13.88
N MET A 37 -14.26 -11.04 12.59
CA MET A 37 -14.82 -10.25 11.48
C MET A 37 -16.35 -10.25 11.52
N ARG A 38 -16.96 -11.42 11.71
CA ARG A 38 -18.42 -11.55 11.83
C ARG A 38 -18.99 -10.83 13.05
N ALA A 39 -18.27 -10.83 14.17
CA ALA A 39 -18.66 -10.08 15.36
C ALA A 39 -18.67 -8.54 15.14
N ARG A 40 -18.15 -8.07 14.00
CA ARG A 40 -18.16 -6.67 13.57
C ARG A 40 -18.98 -6.45 12.29
N ASP A 41 -19.87 -7.39 11.96
CA ASP A 41 -20.71 -7.37 10.76
C ASP A 41 -19.95 -7.34 9.42
N ILE A 42 -18.70 -7.84 9.42
CA ILE A 42 -17.89 -7.97 8.20
C ILE A 42 -18.07 -9.39 7.66
N THR A 43 -18.70 -9.53 6.49
CA THR A 43 -19.13 -10.83 5.93
C THR A 43 -18.17 -11.44 4.90
N GLY A 44 -17.11 -10.73 4.49
CA GLY A 44 -16.20 -11.20 3.44
C GLY A 44 -15.25 -12.35 3.83
N GLY A 45 -15.15 -12.64 5.13
CA GLY A 45 -14.23 -13.64 5.68
C GLY A 45 -12.73 -13.30 5.49
N PRO A 46 -11.82 -14.19 5.92
CA PRO A 46 -10.38 -13.91 5.94
C PRO A 46 -9.76 -13.60 4.58
N GLY A 47 -10.26 -14.22 3.50
CA GLY A 47 -9.76 -13.98 2.14
C GLY A 47 -10.02 -12.54 1.68
N TRP A 48 -11.23 -12.04 1.92
CA TRP A 48 -11.59 -10.65 1.61
C TRP A 48 -10.72 -9.65 2.37
N LEU A 49 -10.35 -9.93 3.63
CA LEU A 49 -9.47 -9.05 4.39
C LEU A 49 -8.09 -8.95 3.73
N ILE A 50 -7.52 -10.09 3.31
CA ILE A 50 -6.22 -10.13 2.61
C ILE A 50 -6.30 -9.30 1.33
N ASP A 51 -7.37 -9.48 0.53
CA ASP A 51 -7.58 -8.71 -0.69
C ASP A 51 -7.70 -7.20 -0.42
N MET A 52 -8.37 -6.80 0.66
CA MET A 52 -8.51 -5.39 1.04
C MET A 52 -7.17 -4.79 1.50
N LEU A 53 -6.33 -5.55 2.20
CA LEU A 53 -4.97 -5.12 2.56
C LEU A 53 -4.12 -4.89 1.32
N ALA A 54 -4.10 -5.86 0.40
CA ALA A 54 -3.37 -5.78 -0.87
C ALA A 54 -3.86 -4.60 -1.74
N LEU A 55 -5.19 -4.43 -1.84
CA LEU A 55 -5.80 -3.32 -2.57
C LEU A 55 -5.42 -1.97 -1.96
N THR A 56 -5.42 -1.87 -0.62
CA THR A 56 -5.08 -0.63 0.10
C THR A 56 -3.61 -0.28 -0.15
N ARG A 57 -2.68 -1.24 -0.02
CA ARG A 57 -1.26 -1.04 -0.33
C ARG A 57 -1.08 -0.56 -1.78
N SER A 58 -1.68 -1.24 -2.74
CA SER A 58 -1.59 -0.90 -4.17
C SER A 58 -2.13 0.50 -4.50
N ARG A 59 -3.15 0.99 -3.77
CA ARG A 59 -3.66 2.36 -3.95
C ARG A 59 -2.69 3.41 -3.43
N MET A 60 -2.00 3.12 -2.33
CA MET A 60 -1.01 4.02 -1.75
C MET A 60 0.22 4.16 -2.67
N GLU A 61 0.77 3.05 -3.14
CA GLU A 61 1.89 3.02 -4.10
C GLU A 61 1.56 3.83 -5.37
N ARG A 62 0.34 3.68 -5.89
CA ARG A 62 -0.13 4.44 -7.07
C ARG A 62 -0.27 5.94 -6.81
N THR A 63 -0.59 6.34 -5.58
CA THR A 63 -0.75 7.75 -5.21
C THR A 63 0.62 8.42 -5.00
N ALA A 64 1.57 7.69 -4.40
CA ALA A 64 2.96 8.13 -4.29
C ALA A 64 3.58 8.35 -5.69
N GLY A 65 3.42 7.39 -6.61
CA GLY A 65 3.96 7.51 -7.97
C GLY A 65 3.33 8.60 -8.84
N ARG A 66 2.11 9.06 -8.52
CA ARG A 66 1.44 10.18 -9.22
C ARG A 66 1.93 11.55 -8.74
N SER A 67 2.55 11.63 -7.56
CA SER A 67 3.03 12.88 -6.97
C SER A 67 4.38 13.34 -7.53
N GLN A 68 5.01 12.53 -8.40
CA GLN A 68 6.21 12.93 -9.13
C GLN A 68 5.80 13.75 -10.37
N PRO A 69 6.08 15.07 -10.42
CA PRO A 69 5.77 15.87 -11.60
C PRO A 69 6.51 15.31 -12.81
N PRO A 70 5.91 15.34 -14.02
CA PRO A 70 6.67 15.03 -15.23
C PRO A 70 7.88 15.96 -15.23
N ALA A 71 9.08 15.40 -15.28
CA ALA A 71 10.31 16.16 -15.44
C ALA A 71 10.07 17.14 -16.58
N ALA A 72 10.10 18.44 -16.27
CA ALA A 72 9.96 19.47 -17.28
C ALA A 72 11.03 19.19 -18.33
N ASP A 73 10.55 18.98 -19.56
CA ASP A 73 11.38 18.87 -20.76
C ASP A 73 12.04 20.23 -20.98
N GLU A 74 13.09 20.50 -20.22
CA GLU A 74 13.92 21.69 -20.33
C GLU A 74 15.05 21.40 -21.33
N SER A 75 14.71 21.35 -22.62
CA SER A 75 15.65 21.65 -23.71
C SER A 75 14.92 21.90 -25.03
N ALA A 76 13.98 22.84 -25.03
CA ALA A 76 13.49 23.47 -26.24
C ALA A 76 13.53 25.00 -26.12
N VAL A 77 14.69 25.57 -25.78
CA VAL A 77 15.00 26.95 -26.18
C VAL A 77 16.50 27.19 -26.24
N THR A 78 17.05 27.21 -27.46
CA THR A 78 18.14 28.12 -27.79
C THR A 78 17.90 28.58 -29.22
N THR A 79 17.20 29.70 -29.32
CA THR A 79 17.21 30.56 -30.49
C THR A 79 18.46 31.45 -30.38
N ARG A 80 19.34 31.39 -31.37
CA ARG A 80 20.33 32.43 -31.71
C ARG A 80 20.61 32.24 -33.21
N GLY A 81 20.25 33.13 -34.12
CA GLY A 81 20.15 34.58 -34.05
C GLY A 81 21.42 35.15 -34.70
N ASP A 82 21.31 35.45 -36.01
CA ASP A 82 22.25 36.07 -36.96
C ASP A 82 23.59 35.39 -37.27
#